data_AF-A0A556V8N5-F1
#
_entry.id   AF-A0A556V8N5-F1
#
_cell.length_a   1.000
_cell.length_b   1.000
_cell.length_c   1.000
_cell.angle_alpha   90.00
_cell.angle_beta   90.00
_cell.angle_gamma   90.00
#
_symmetry.space_group_name_H-M   'P 1'
#
loop_
_entity.id
_entity.type
_entity.pdbx_description
1 polymer ?
#
loop_
_entity_poly.entity_id
_entity_poly.type
_entity_poly.pdbx_seq_one_letter_code
_entity_poly.pdbx_strand_id
1 'polypeptide(L)'
;MSRSPERISSYRRHFEGAFGSSTSTCQIRVSSPSPRRRETRHRSASYSRSARRGLSGTRSARLTGSVSMSALCVGMGRGGALDLEAASAANQDYLTTRTSERQEMITLNDRLAIYIEKVRTLEQQNKLLETEIEALKGRYVKPSGLRMMYEEQLRELRRVAEQMRVQRDLAIAAKEAMTAQLEMIRAKYEEALEARKKAEQDIETFKPDVDAATAARIALEKQLENLEVEMEFLQRIHKQEIDELMAQIYQTVSKVDVAFALPDLASALKEIQSQYDSIAARNLQDKRHVFPVAVFVLPYYQEMDAWYKTKFQDLNTASSRHVESVRGIREEVVSHKKDIQNKQRELDSLNTRYESLLAQIRDNQEKYRKEEDELQARIEALKLEMKTVKEKIALMLKEYQDLLNVKMALEIEITTYRKLIEGEDTRLSTMVQGMSLMSTSFSGSLSTSSAMVTGTLAELAGGPTTVSFKPPPSSNGNQGTTEEFEQAVELTERKTVLIRTVKTDEDIVQKDTQERTITISGAADETED
;
A
#
# COMPACT_ATOMS: atom_id res chain seq x y z
N MET A 1 0.45 55.98 -51.21
CA MET A 1 0.72 55.49 -52.58
C MET A 1 2.17 55.06 -52.64
N SER A 2 2.46 53.76 -52.54
CA SER A 2 3.01 52.89 -53.61
C SER A 2 3.10 51.48 -52.98
N ARG A 3 2.34 50.44 -53.35
CA ARG A 3 2.42 49.53 -54.54
C ARG A 3 3.88 49.22 -54.89
N SER A 4 4.41 47.98 -54.72
CA SER A 4 4.07 46.76 -55.47
C SER A 4 4.94 45.54 -55.00
N PRO A 5 4.79 44.27 -55.52
CA PRO A 5 4.45 43.10 -54.69
C PRO A 5 5.27 41.78 -54.94
N GLU A 6 4.77 40.68 -54.34
CA GLU A 6 4.82 39.25 -54.76
C GLU A 6 6.02 38.32 -54.46
N ARG A 7 5.75 37.28 -53.65
CA ARG A 7 6.00 35.82 -53.84
C ARG A 7 5.54 35.08 -52.56
N ILE A 8 4.34 34.51 -52.46
CA ILE A 8 3.85 33.17 -52.91
C ILE A 8 4.67 31.97 -52.38
N SER A 9 4.04 31.20 -51.48
CA SER A 9 3.97 29.70 -51.39
C SER A 9 3.71 29.30 -49.92
N SER A 10 2.50 28.94 -49.45
CA SER A 10 1.57 27.83 -49.75
C SER A 10 1.78 26.56 -48.90
N TYR A 11 1.13 26.49 -47.73
CA TYR A 11 0.38 25.29 -47.33
C TYR A 11 -0.68 25.63 -46.27
N ARG A 12 -1.94 25.71 -46.70
CA ARG A 12 -3.15 25.75 -45.87
C ARG A 12 -4.01 24.58 -46.32
N ARG A 13 -4.28 23.63 -45.43
CA ARG A 13 -5.40 22.69 -45.62
C ARG A 13 -6.42 22.96 -44.52
N HIS A 14 -7.51 23.58 -44.94
CA HIS A 14 -8.80 23.52 -44.28
C HIS A 14 -9.63 22.42 -44.94
N PHE A 15 -10.44 21.74 -44.14
CA PHE A 15 -11.75 21.25 -44.59
C PHE A 15 -12.77 21.70 -43.53
N GLU A 16 -13.50 22.76 -43.87
CA GLU A 16 -14.87 23.01 -43.38
C GLU A 16 -15.77 21.89 -43.93
N GLY A 17 -16.91 21.52 -43.38
CA GLY A 17 -17.74 22.03 -42.30
C GLY A 17 -19.08 21.28 -42.38
N ALA A 18 -19.90 21.33 -41.32
CA ALA A 18 -21.35 21.19 -41.41
C ALA A 18 -21.98 21.57 -40.07
N PHE A 19 -22.57 22.77 -40.03
CA PHE A 19 -23.57 23.11 -39.03
C PHE A 19 -24.85 22.34 -39.34
N GLY A 20 -25.38 21.64 -38.33
CA GLY A 20 -26.67 20.98 -38.36
C GLY A 20 -27.24 20.94 -36.94
N SER A 21 -28.11 21.90 -36.64
CA SER A 21 -28.92 21.96 -35.43
C SER A 21 -29.79 20.70 -35.32
N SER A 22 -29.77 20.00 -34.18
CA SER A 22 -30.91 19.21 -33.68
C SER A 22 -30.69 18.72 -32.25
N THR A 23 -31.55 19.23 -31.39
CA THR A 23 -31.94 18.77 -30.06
C THR A 23 -31.99 17.24 -29.93
N SER A 24 -31.29 16.65 -28.96
CA SER A 24 -31.72 15.40 -28.31
C SER A 24 -30.91 15.08 -27.04
N THR A 25 -31.60 15.14 -25.91
CA THR A 25 -31.52 14.23 -24.74
C THR A 25 -30.24 13.40 -24.57
N CYS A 26 -29.35 13.85 -23.68
CA CYS A 26 -28.33 12.99 -23.08
C CYS A 26 -28.98 12.03 -22.07
N GLN A 27 -29.16 10.76 -22.46
CA GLN A 27 -29.39 9.67 -21.52
C GLN A 27 -28.05 9.18 -20.96
N ILE A 28 -28.01 9.09 -19.64
CA ILE A 28 -26.96 8.47 -18.82
C ILE A 28 -26.87 6.98 -19.16
N ARG A 29 -25.72 6.52 -19.66
CA ARG A 29 -25.37 5.09 -19.71
C ARG A 29 -24.46 4.75 -18.54
N VAL A 30 -25.00 3.96 -17.62
CA VAL A 30 -24.26 3.24 -16.58
C VAL A 30 -23.56 2.05 -17.25
N SER A 31 -22.25 1.90 -17.02
CA SER A 31 -21.46 0.77 -17.51
C SER A 31 -21.43 -0.32 -16.45
N SER A 32 -22.10 -1.44 -16.69
CA SER A 32 -21.97 -2.66 -15.88
C SER A 32 -20.81 -3.54 -16.39
N PRO A 33 -20.15 -4.32 -15.51
CA PRO A 33 -19.04 -5.18 -15.90
C PRO A 33 -19.52 -6.42 -16.70
N SER A 34 -18.78 -6.75 -17.76
CA SER A 34 -19.00 -7.98 -18.55
C SER A 34 -18.31 -9.20 -17.90
N PRO A 35 -18.97 -10.39 -17.90
CA PRO A 35 -18.42 -11.63 -17.37
C PRO A 35 -17.58 -12.39 -18.40
N ARG A 36 -16.48 -13.03 -17.96
CA ARG A 36 -15.67 -13.89 -18.83
C ARG A 36 -16.28 -15.29 -18.99
N ARG A 37 -16.78 -15.48 -20.22
CA ARG A 37 -17.07 -16.67 -21.01
C ARG A 37 -15.93 -17.72 -21.01
N ARG A 38 -16.22 -19.02 -20.83
CA ARG A 38 -16.35 -20.01 -21.94
C ARG A 38 -16.63 -21.45 -21.46
N GLU A 39 -17.66 -22.01 -22.09
CA GLU A 39 -18.18 -23.41 -22.21
C GLU A 39 -17.15 -24.49 -22.63
N THR A 40 -17.41 -25.82 -22.66
CA THR A 40 -18.64 -26.59 -22.97
C THR A 40 -18.58 -28.06 -22.45
N ARG A 41 -19.70 -28.52 -21.89
CA ARG A 41 -20.41 -29.84 -21.98
C ARG A 41 -19.63 -31.16 -22.22
N HIS A 42 -19.99 -32.18 -21.43
CA HIS A 42 -20.70 -33.38 -21.91
C HIS A 42 -21.64 -33.97 -20.84
N ARG A 43 -22.86 -34.30 -21.30
CA ARG A 43 -23.90 -35.13 -20.66
C ARG A 43 -23.37 -36.54 -20.37
N SER A 44 -23.82 -37.16 -19.27
CA SER A 44 -24.78 -38.28 -19.31
C SER A 44 -25.22 -38.69 -17.91
N ALA A 45 -26.51 -39.02 -17.80
CA ALA A 45 -27.22 -39.48 -16.61
C ALA A 45 -26.78 -40.89 -16.18
N SER A 46 -27.01 -41.26 -14.91
CA SER A 46 -27.68 -42.51 -14.51
C SER A 46 -27.85 -42.64 -13.00
N TYR A 47 -29.10 -42.84 -12.59
CA TYR A 47 -29.63 -43.67 -11.51
C TYR A 47 -28.68 -44.13 -10.37
N SER A 48 -28.96 -43.67 -9.15
CA SER A 48 -28.60 -44.39 -7.93
C SER A 48 -29.78 -45.27 -7.48
N ARG A 49 -29.73 -46.57 -7.84
CA ARG A 49 -30.51 -47.64 -7.21
C ARG A 49 -29.58 -48.52 -6.37
N SER A 50 -29.98 -48.74 -5.13
CA SER A 50 -29.80 -49.92 -4.27
C SER A 50 -28.86 -51.04 -4.76
N ALA A 51 -27.86 -51.39 -3.94
CA ALA A 51 -27.63 -52.78 -3.54
C ALA A 51 -26.69 -52.87 -2.32
N ARG A 52 -27.05 -53.77 -1.42
CA ARG A 52 -26.39 -54.20 -0.19
C ARG A 52 -25.13 -55.03 -0.47
N ARG A 53 -24.15 -54.98 0.44
CA ARG A 53 -23.36 -56.08 1.04
C ARG A 53 -22.32 -55.41 1.96
N GLY A 54 -22.20 -55.67 3.25
CA GLY A 54 -22.39 -56.94 3.95
C GLY A 54 -21.03 -57.38 4.50
N LEU A 55 -20.54 -56.72 5.56
CA LEU A 55 -19.39 -57.17 6.36
C LEU A 55 -19.96 -57.84 7.60
N SER A 56 -20.02 -59.17 7.56
CA SER A 56 -20.42 -60.03 8.67
C SER A 56 -19.18 -60.62 9.30
N GLY A 57 -18.74 -60.04 10.42
CA GLY A 57 -17.83 -60.68 11.37
C GLY A 57 -18.65 -61.43 12.40
N THR A 58 -18.91 -62.71 12.16
CA THR A 58 -19.59 -63.59 13.14
C THR A 58 -18.59 -64.07 14.19
N ARG A 59 -18.76 -63.55 15.41
CA ARG A 59 -18.27 -64.17 16.64
C ARG A 59 -19.09 -65.44 16.90
N SER A 60 -18.38 -66.52 17.18
CA SER A 60 -18.88 -67.86 17.45
C SER A 60 -19.77 -67.90 18.71
N ALA A 61 -20.97 -68.47 18.54
CA ALA A 61 -21.91 -68.75 19.61
C ALA A 61 -21.53 -70.04 20.34
N ARG A 62 -21.47 -69.99 21.67
CA ARG A 62 -21.58 -71.15 22.54
C ARG A 62 -23.04 -71.32 22.89
N LEU A 63 -23.68 -72.38 22.37
CA LEU A 63 -24.95 -72.88 22.88
C LEU A 63 -24.78 -74.37 23.18
N THR A 64 -24.83 -74.66 24.47
CA THR A 64 -24.96 -75.97 25.09
C THR A 64 -26.36 -76.52 24.79
N GLY A 65 -26.46 -77.40 23.80
CA GLY A 65 -27.65 -78.18 23.50
C GLY A 65 -27.48 -79.61 24.01
N SER A 66 -28.02 -79.88 25.18
CA SER A 66 -28.17 -81.21 25.78
C SER A 66 -29.18 -82.01 24.96
N VAL A 67 -28.71 -83.04 24.24
CA VAL A 67 -29.57 -84.03 23.59
C VAL A 67 -29.59 -85.32 24.40
N SER A 68 -30.81 -85.61 24.84
CA SER A 68 -31.32 -86.80 25.53
C SER A 68 -30.73 -88.11 25.00
N MET A 69 -29.93 -88.79 25.82
CA MET A 69 -29.64 -90.22 25.66
C MET A 69 -30.80 -90.99 26.29
N SER A 70 -31.71 -91.43 25.42
CA SER A 70 -32.83 -92.31 25.74
C SER A 70 -32.34 -93.58 26.40
N ALA A 71 -32.75 -93.80 27.65
CA ALA A 71 -32.54 -95.03 28.39
C ALA A 71 -33.30 -96.18 27.70
N LEU A 72 -32.58 -97.24 27.35
CA LEU A 72 -33.16 -98.48 26.84
C LEU A 72 -33.86 -99.19 28.00
N CYS A 73 -35.19 -99.25 27.91
CA CYS A 73 -36.04 -100.05 28.77
C CYS A 73 -35.73 -101.54 28.57
N VAL A 74 -35.22 -102.22 29.61
CA VAL A 74 -35.20 -103.69 29.69
C VAL A 74 -36.62 -104.14 30.07
N GLY A 75 -37.43 -104.40 29.05
CA GLY A 75 -38.75 -105.02 29.19
C GLY A 75 -38.63 -106.54 29.19
N MET A 76 -38.76 -107.15 30.37
CA MET A 76 -38.96 -108.58 30.56
C MET A 76 -40.33 -108.98 30.00
N GLY A 77 -40.41 -109.78 28.93
CA GLY A 77 -41.70 -110.21 28.41
C GLY A 77 -41.67 -111.11 27.18
N ARG A 78 -41.85 -112.41 27.44
CA ARG A 78 -42.51 -113.44 26.60
C ARG A 78 -41.81 -113.93 25.33
N GLY A 79 -41.71 -115.26 25.28
CA GLY A 79 -41.14 -116.04 24.20
C GLY A 79 -41.77 -115.79 22.83
N GLY A 80 -40.88 -115.64 21.87
CA GLY A 80 -41.06 -115.84 20.43
C GLY A 80 -39.71 -116.33 19.92
N ALA A 81 -39.71 -117.37 19.08
CA ALA A 81 -38.49 -117.96 18.55
C ALA A 81 -37.55 -116.88 17.98
N LEU A 82 -36.31 -116.84 18.47
CA LEU A 82 -35.27 -115.99 17.92
C LEU A 82 -34.95 -116.51 16.52
N ASP A 83 -35.42 -115.79 15.50
CA ASP A 83 -34.94 -115.99 14.13
C ASP A 83 -33.53 -115.39 14.03
N LEU A 84 -32.55 -116.22 14.43
CA LEU A 84 -31.13 -115.90 14.45
C LEU A 84 -30.59 -115.64 13.02
N GLU A 85 -31.26 -116.20 12.00
CA GLU A 85 -30.92 -116.04 10.59
C GLU A 85 -31.22 -114.61 10.11
N ALA A 86 -32.44 -114.09 10.39
CA ALA A 86 -32.85 -112.74 10.03
C ALA A 86 -32.03 -111.65 10.76
N ALA A 87 -31.68 -111.88 12.03
CA ALA A 87 -30.81 -110.97 12.79
C ALA A 87 -29.36 -110.98 12.26
N SER A 88 -28.86 -112.13 11.78
CA SER A 88 -27.52 -112.23 11.19
C SER A 88 -27.43 -111.55 9.81
N ALA A 89 -28.48 -111.67 8.98
CA ALA A 89 -28.58 -111.00 7.68
C ALA A 89 -28.63 -109.47 7.85
N ALA A 90 -29.45 -108.96 8.77
CA ALA A 90 -29.52 -107.52 9.07
C ALA A 90 -28.19 -106.95 9.61
N ASN A 91 -27.40 -107.75 10.34
CA ASN A 91 -26.09 -107.33 10.83
C ASN A 91 -25.02 -107.34 9.73
N GLN A 92 -25.09 -108.27 8.77
CA GLN A 92 -24.23 -108.26 7.56
C GLN A 92 -24.55 -107.06 6.67
N ASP A 93 -25.83 -106.72 6.49
CA ASP A 93 -26.26 -105.52 5.76
C ASP A 93 -25.81 -104.22 6.47
N TYR A 94 -25.82 -104.20 7.80
CA TYR A 94 -25.27 -103.08 8.58
C TYR A 94 -23.75 -102.95 8.43
N LEU A 95 -23.01 -104.07 8.40
CA LEU A 95 -21.56 -104.05 8.20
C LEU A 95 -21.19 -103.62 6.78
N THR A 96 -21.92 -104.07 5.76
CA THR A 96 -21.69 -103.68 4.37
C THR A 96 -22.03 -102.20 4.13
N THR A 97 -23.14 -101.69 4.67
CA THR A 97 -23.46 -100.25 4.62
C THR A 97 -22.43 -99.41 5.35
N ARG A 98 -22.03 -99.79 6.58
CA ARG A 98 -21.00 -99.08 7.35
C ARG A 98 -19.62 -99.10 6.68
N THR A 99 -19.26 -100.20 6.03
CA THR A 99 -18.00 -100.28 5.26
C THR A 99 -18.07 -99.46 3.97
N SER A 100 -19.22 -99.42 3.30
CA SER A 100 -19.47 -98.53 2.15
C SER A 100 -19.38 -97.05 2.54
N GLU A 101 -20.08 -96.63 3.60
CA GLU A 101 -20.01 -95.26 4.14
C GLU A 101 -18.59 -94.88 4.56
N ARG A 102 -17.86 -95.81 5.18
CA ARG A 102 -16.45 -95.60 5.53
C ARG A 102 -15.59 -95.40 4.28
N GLN A 103 -15.81 -96.17 3.22
CA GLN A 103 -15.06 -96.03 1.97
C GLN A 103 -15.38 -94.71 1.28
N GLU A 104 -16.65 -94.29 1.25
CA GLU A 104 -17.05 -92.96 0.76
C GLU A 104 -16.39 -91.84 1.56
N MET A 105 -16.35 -91.95 2.89
CA MET A 105 -15.64 -91.01 3.75
C MET A 105 -14.13 -90.97 3.48
N ILE A 106 -13.51 -92.12 3.17
CA ILE A 106 -12.10 -92.17 2.75
C ILE A 106 -11.93 -91.43 1.42
N THR A 107 -12.74 -91.73 0.40
CA THR A 107 -12.63 -91.05 -0.90
C THR A 107 -12.87 -89.53 -0.81
N LEU A 108 -13.79 -89.11 0.07
CA LEU A 108 -14.07 -87.70 0.31
C LEU A 108 -12.90 -87.03 1.03
N ASN A 109 -12.32 -87.70 2.02
CA ASN A 109 -11.12 -87.21 2.73
C ASN A 109 -9.90 -87.13 1.81
N ASP A 110 -9.69 -88.10 0.93
CA ASP A 110 -8.61 -88.07 -0.06
C ASP A 110 -8.80 -86.89 -1.02
N ARG A 111 -10.04 -86.63 -1.45
CA ARG A 111 -10.37 -85.46 -2.27
C ARG A 111 -10.16 -84.14 -1.51
N LEU A 112 -10.53 -84.08 -0.22
CA LEU A 112 -10.26 -82.92 0.63
C LEU A 112 -8.76 -82.69 0.82
N ALA A 113 -7.97 -83.74 0.99
CA ALA A 113 -6.51 -83.64 1.09
C ALA A 113 -5.91 -83.03 -0.19
N ILE A 114 -6.38 -83.45 -1.38
CA ILE A 114 -5.98 -82.86 -2.66
C ILE A 114 -6.38 -81.38 -2.74
N TYR A 115 -7.58 -81.01 -2.28
CA TYR A 115 -7.99 -79.60 -2.26
C TYR A 115 -7.16 -78.76 -1.29
N ILE A 116 -6.83 -79.28 -0.10
CA ILE A 116 -5.97 -78.59 0.87
C ILE A 116 -4.58 -78.35 0.28
N GLU A 117 -4.02 -79.35 -0.41
CA GLU A 117 -2.72 -79.21 -1.06
C GLU A 117 -2.78 -78.20 -2.22
N LYS A 118 -3.89 -78.18 -2.97
CA LYS A 118 -4.11 -77.16 -4.02
C LYS A 118 -4.24 -75.76 -3.44
N VAL A 119 -4.93 -75.59 -2.30
CA VAL A 119 -5.04 -74.30 -1.62
C VAL A 119 -3.67 -73.86 -1.11
N ARG A 120 -2.88 -74.75 -0.50
CA ARG A 120 -1.51 -74.44 -0.04
C ARG A 120 -0.60 -74.00 -1.19
N THR A 121 -0.61 -74.72 -2.31
CA THR A 121 0.19 -74.34 -3.49
C THR A 121 -0.25 -73.00 -4.06
N LEU A 122 -1.56 -72.70 -4.11
CA LEU A 122 -2.07 -71.39 -4.54
C LEU A 122 -1.74 -70.27 -3.55
N GLU A 123 -1.82 -70.52 -2.25
CA GLU A 123 -1.41 -69.57 -1.21
C GLU A 123 0.09 -69.26 -1.30
N GLN A 124 0.91 -70.28 -1.55
CA GLN A 124 2.34 -70.10 -1.77
C GLN A 124 2.62 -69.28 -3.04
N GLN A 125 1.91 -69.55 -4.14
CA GLN A 125 2.02 -68.78 -5.38
C GLN A 125 1.56 -67.32 -5.18
N ASN A 126 0.46 -67.09 -4.48
CA ASN A 126 -0.02 -65.75 -4.17
C ASN A 126 1.00 -64.97 -3.32
N LYS A 127 1.59 -65.60 -2.30
CA LYS A 127 2.66 -64.98 -1.50
C LYS A 127 3.86 -64.59 -2.36
N LEU A 128 4.28 -65.45 -3.29
CA LEU A 128 5.37 -65.13 -4.22
C LEU A 128 5.00 -63.92 -5.10
N LEU A 129 3.80 -63.90 -5.68
CA LEU A 129 3.33 -62.78 -6.50
C LEU A 129 3.21 -61.48 -5.69
N GLU A 130 2.76 -61.55 -4.44
CA GLU A 130 2.71 -60.39 -3.52
C GLU A 130 4.11 -59.82 -3.29
N THR A 131 5.10 -60.67 -2.99
CA THR A 131 6.49 -60.22 -2.81
C THR A 131 7.10 -59.65 -4.10
N GLU A 132 6.76 -60.21 -5.26
CA GLU A 132 7.21 -59.68 -6.56
C GLU A 132 6.59 -58.31 -6.85
N ILE A 133 5.29 -58.15 -6.58
CA ILE A 133 4.59 -56.87 -6.71
C ILE A 133 5.20 -55.82 -5.77
N GLU A 134 5.49 -56.17 -4.52
CA GLU A 134 6.14 -55.28 -3.56
C GLU A 134 7.55 -54.88 -4.01
N ALA A 135 8.33 -55.83 -4.51
CA ALA A 135 9.67 -55.57 -5.05
C ALA A 135 9.63 -54.63 -6.27
N LEU A 136 8.69 -54.85 -7.19
CA LEU A 136 8.51 -53.98 -8.37
C LEU A 136 8.03 -52.59 -7.96
N LYS A 137 7.03 -52.48 -7.08
CA LYS A 137 6.58 -51.19 -6.54
C LYS A 137 7.75 -50.45 -5.87
N GLY A 138 8.57 -51.13 -5.08
CA GLY A 138 9.76 -50.55 -4.45
C GLY A 138 10.79 -50.00 -5.46
N ARG A 139 10.93 -50.62 -6.63
CA ARG A 139 11.82 -50.14 -7.71
C ARG A 139 11.27 -48.93 -8.45
N TYR A 140 9.96 -48.88 -8.73
CA TYR A 140 9.35 -47.78 -9.49
C TYR A 140 8.92 -46.58 -8.63
N VAL A 141 8.69 -46.78 -7.33
CA VAL A 141 8.34 -45.71 -6.39
C VAL A 141 9.56 -44.89 -5.99
N LYS A 142 10.76 -45.48 -6.00
CA LYS A 142 12.01 -44.75 -5.77
C LYS A 142 12.36 -43.95 -7.04
N PRO A 143 12.34 -42.61 -7.01
CA PRO A 143 12.77 -41.82 -8.15
C PRO A 143 14.19 -42.25 -8.52
N SER A 144 14.45 -42.50 -9.80
CA SER A 144 15.80 -42.78 -10.26
C SER A 144 16.73 -41.61 -9.89
N GLY A 145 18.02 -41.88 -9.63
CA GLY A 145 18.97 -40.83 -9.27
C GLY A 145 18.98 -39.67 -10.27
N LEU A 146 18.84 -39.98 -11.57
CA LEU A 146 18.71 -38.98 -12.63
C LEU A 146 17.46 -38.10 -12.49
N ARG A 147 16.32 -38.70 -12.12
CA ARG A 147 15.08 -37.95 -11.86
C ARG A 147 15.25 -37.00 -10.67
N MET A 148 15.91 -37.42 -9.61
CA MET A 148 16.21 -36.55 -8.45
C MET A 148 17.08 -35.36 -8.83
N MET A 149 18.13 -35.57 -9.65
CA MET A 149 19.00 -34.49 -10.12
C MET A 149 18.23 -33.44 -10.95
N TYR A 150 17.35 -33.88 -11.86
CA TYR A 150 16.52 -32.96 -12.63
C TYR A 150 15.47 -32.24 -11.77
N GLU A 151 14.89 -32.93 -10.78
CA GLU A 151 13.97 -32.30 -9.82
C GLU A 151 14.67 -31.23 -8.98
N GLU A 152 15.93 -31.45 -8.61
CA GLU A 152 16.75 -30.47 -7.90
C GLU A 152 17.12 -29.28 -8.78
N GLN A 153 17.57 -29.51 -10.02
CA GLN A 153 17.80 -28.43 -10.98
C GLN A 153 16.54 -27.62 -11.26
N LEU A 154 15.38 -28.27 -11.39
CA LEU A 154 14.10 -27.59 -11.59
C LEU A 154 13.71 -26.75 -10.36
N ARG A 155 14.00 -27.26 -9.15
CA ARG A 155 13.77 -26.52 -7.90
C ARG A 155 14.66 -25.27 -7.83
N GLU A 156 15.93 -25.41 -8.20
CA GLU A 156 16.87 -24.28 -8.21
C GLU A 156 16.50 -23.24 -9.27
N LEU A 157 16.13 -23.67 -10.48
CA LEU A 157 15.64 -22.76 -11.53
C LEU A 157 14.37 -22.02 -11.09
N ARG A 158 13.45 -22.69 -10.39
CA ARG A 158 12.26 -22.04 -9.82
C ARG A 158 12.63 -21.04 -8.73
N ARG A 159 13.60 -21.36 -7.87
CA ARG A 159 14.12 -20.46 -6.84
C ARG A 159 14.71 -19.20 -7.46
N VAL A 160 15.56 -19.35 -8.48
CA VAL A 160 16.14 -18.21 -9.22
C VAL A 160 15.05 -17.40 -9.91
N ALA A 161 14.08 -18.04 -10.56
CA ALA A 161 12.97 -17.33 -11.21
C ALA A 161 12.15 -16.49 -10.20
N GLU A 162 11.87 -17.03 -9.02
CA GLU A 162 11.17 -16.30 -7.96
C GLU A 162 12.02 -15.16 -7.39
N GLN A 163 13.33 -15.36 -7.19
CA GLN A 163 14.23 -14.29 -6.78
C GLN A 163 14.25 -13.14 -7.80
N MET A 164 14.36 -13.46 -9.09
CA MET A 164 14.31 -12.46 -10.16
C MET A 164 12.95 -11.76 -10.22
N ARG A 165 11.85 -12.48 -9.95
CA ARG A 165 10.51 -11.90 -9.85
C ARG A 165 10.43 -10.88 -8.72
N VAL A 166 10.89 -11.25 -7.52
CA VAL A 166 10.92 -10.35 -6.36
C VAL A 166 11.80 -9.13 -6.62
N GLN A 167 13.00 -9.31 -7.16
CA GLN A 167 13.89 -8.19 -7.50
C GLN A 167 13.25 -7.24 -8.51
N ARG A 168 12.60 -7.77 -9.55
CA ARG A 168 11.88 -6.98 -10.54
C ARG A 168 10.71 -6.22 -9.91
N ASP A 169 9.92 -6.87 -9.07
CA ASP A 169 8.76 -6.25 -8.43
C ASP A 169 9.21 -5.13 -7.46
N LEU A 170 10.32 -5.32 -6.73
CA LEU A 170 10.95 -4.27 -5.93
C LEU A 170 11.46 -3.10 -6.78
N ALA A 171 12.12 -3.38 -7.90
CA ALA A 171 12.61 -2.35 -8.82
C ALA A 171 11.46 -1.55 -9.46
N ILE A 172 10.35 -2.21 -9.79
CA ILE A 172 9.13 -1.55 -10.29
C ILE A 172 8.55 -0.63 -9.21
N ALA A 173 8.39 -1.11 -7.97
CA ALA A 173 7.88 -0.30 -6.87
C ALA A 173 8.77 0.93 -6.58
N ALA A 174 10.10 0.75 -6.60
CA ALA A 174 11.04 1.86 -6.44
C ALA A 174 10.93 2.88 -7.58
N LYS A 175 10.79 2.41 -8.84
CA LYS A 175 10.55 3.27 -9.99
C LYS A 175 9.24 4.04 -9.85
N GLU A 176 8.16 3.38 -9.46
CA GLU A 176 6.83 4.00 -9.27
C GLU A 176 6.87 5.08 -8.18
N ALA A 177 7.54 4.81 -7.06
CA ALA A 177 7.75 5.79 -6.00
C ALA A 177 8.53 7.02 -6.49
N MET A 178 9.63 6.81 -7.24
CA MET A 178 10.41 7.90 -7.83
C MET A 178 9.61 8.70 -8.87
N THR A 179 8.80 8.05 -9.70
CA THR A 179 7.93 8.74 -10.66
C THR A 179 6.87 9.57 -9.95
N ALA A 180 6.26 9.07 -8.87
CA ALA A 180 5.31 9.83 -8.08
C ALA A 180 5.95 11.08 -7.44
N GLN A 181 7.18 10.96 -6.91
CA GLN A 181 7.93 12.10 -6.40
C GLN A 181 8.22 13.15 -7.49
N LEU A 182 8.61 12.69 -8.69
CA LEU A 182 8.83 13.59 -9.83
C LEU A 182 7.54 14.30 -10.27
N GLU A 183 6.41 13.59 -10.30
CA GLU A 183 5.10 14.18 -10.60
C GLU A 183 4.69 15.22 -9.55
N MET A 184 4.92 14.95 -8.26
CA MET A 184 4.69 15.93 -7.20
C MET A 184 5.54 17.19 -7.36
N ILE A 185 6.83 17.04 -7.70
CA ILE A 185 7.72 18.19 -7.93
C ILE A 185 7.30 18.97 -9.18
N ARG A 186 6.91 18.27 -10.26
CA ARG A 186 6.37 18.89 -11.47
C ARG A 186 5.11 19.69 -11.19
N ALA A 187 4.16 19.14 -10.43
CA ALA A 187 2.95 19.84 -10.05
C ALA A 187 3.24 21.11 -9.24
N LYS A 188 4.16 21.05 -8.26
CA LYS A 188 4.60 22.23 -7.50
C LYS A 188 5.28 23.28 -8.38
N TYR A 189 6.07 22.83 -9.36
CA TYR A 189 6.72 23.72 -10.32
C TYR A 189 5.69 24.42 -11.24
N GLU A 190 4.70 23.68 -11.73
CA GLU A 190 3.61 24.22 -12.55
C GLU A 190 2.77 25.23 -11.76
N GLU A 191 2.41 24.92 -10.51
CA GLU A 191 1.71 25.84 -9.61
C GLU A 191 2.52 27.14 -9.39
N ALA A 192 3.83 27.03 -9.13
CA ALA A 192 4.70 28.20 -8.97
C ALA A 192 4.80 29.02 -10.26
N LEU A 193 4.82 28.36 -11.43
CA LEU A 193 4.84 29.00 -12.74
C LEU A 193 3.53 29.74 -13.01
N GLU A 194 2.38 29.15 -12.69
CA GLU A 194 1.09 29.82 -12.78
C GLU A 194 0.96 30.99 -11.81
N ALA A 195 1.42 30.84 -10.57
CA ALA A 195 1.43 31.93 -9.59
C ALA A 195 2.31 33.09 -10.06
N ARG A 196 3.49 32.80 -10.62
CA ARG A 196 4.35 33.82 -11.25
C ARG A 196 3.65 34.51 -12.40
N LYS A 197 3.02 33.77 -13.31
CA LYS A 197 2.27 34.36 -14.44
C LYS A 197 1.14 35.28 -13.97
N LYS A 198 0.40 34.88 -12.93
CA LYS A 198 -0.64 35.72 -12.32
C LYS A 198 -0.04 37.00 -11.75
N ALA A 199 1.06 36.91 -11.00
CA ALA A 199 1.75 38.08 -10.48
C ALA A 199 2.29 39.00 -11.59
N GLU A 200 2.83 38.44 -12.69
CA GLU A 200 3.25 39.21 -13.86
C GLU A 200 2.07 39.94 -14.53
N GLN A 201 0.92 39.26 -14.66
CA GLN A 201 -0.32 39.88 -15.16
C GLN A 201 -0.81 40.99 -14.22
N ASP A 202 -0.79 40.77 -12.91
CA ASP A 202 -1.17 41.79 -11.93
C ASP A 202 -0.26 43.01 -12.04
N ILE A 203 1.06 42.83 -12.19
CA ILE A 203 2.01 43.93 -12.45
C ILE A 203 1.68 44.66 -13.75
N GLU A 204 1.37 43.95 -14.82
CA GLU A 204 0.96 44.56 -16.10
C GLU A 204 -0.33 45.36 -15.97
N THR A 205 -1.29 44.90 -15.17
CA THR A 205 -2.55 45.60 -14.92
C THR A 205 -2.40 46.83 -14.02
N PHE A 206 -1.50 46.81 -13.03
CA PHE A 206 -1.26 47.98 -12.16
C PHE A 206 -0.40 49.06 -12.82
N LYS A 207 0.38 48.70 -13.85
CA LYS A 207 1.24 49.65 -14.57
C LYS A 207 0.50 50.91 -15.07
N PRO A 208 -0.64 50.82 -15.79
CA PRO A 208 -1.39 52.01 -16.21
C PRO A 208 -1.93 52.84 -15.03
N ASP A 209 -2.29 52.22 -13.91
CA ASP A 209 -2.77 52.93 -12.72
C ASP A 209 -1.65 53.75 -12.07
N VAL A 210 -0.43 53.19 -12.01
CA VAL A 210 0.77 53.92 -11.56
C VAL A 210 1.09 55.06 -12.52
N ASP A 211 1.03 54.83 -13.84
CA ASP A 211 1.25 55.87 -14.86
C ASP A 211 0.19 56.98 -14.76
N ALA A 212 -1.08 56.63 -14.49
CA ALA A 212 -2.15 57.59 -14.28
C ALA A 212 -1.98 58.41 -12.99
N ALA A 213 -1.60 57.76 -11.89
CA ALA A 213 -1.34 58.41 -10.61
C ALA A 213 -0.13 59.34 -10.69
N THR A 214 0.94 58.93 -11.38
CA THR A 214 2.12 59.79 -11.62
C THR A 214 1.79 60.97 -12.52
N ALA A 215 1.00 60.79 -13.58
CA ALA A 215 0.51 61.89 -14.42
C ALA A 215 -0.35 62.88 -13.62
N ALA A 216 -1.25 62.40 -12.76
CA ALA A 216 -2.06 63.24 -11.88
C ALA A 216 -1.19 64.02 -10.87
N ARG A 217 -0.18 63.37 -10.28
CA ARG A 217 0.79 64.02 -9.39
C ARG A 217 1.52 65.16 -10.09
N ILE A 218 2.06 64.92 -11.28
CA ILE A 218 2.76 65.94 -12.08
C ILE A 218 1.82 67.10 -12.44
N ALA A 219 0.56 66.82 -12.77
CA ALA A 219 -0.42 67.85 -13.08
C ALA A 219 -0.72 68.75 -11.87
N LEU A 220 -0.84 68.16 -10.67
CA LEU A 220 -1.02 68.90 -9.42
C LEU A 220 0.21 69.69 -9.01
N GLU A 221 1.42 69.10 -9.16
CA GLU A 221 2.70 69.79 -8.94
C GLU A 221 2.79 71.06 -9.82
N LYS A 222 2.45 70.95 -11.11
CA LYS A 222 2.42 72.10 -12.01
C LYS A 222 1.37 73.14 -11.64
N GLN A 223 0.19 72.73 -11.17
CA GLN A 223 -0.83 73.67 -10.68
C GLN A 223 -0.36 74.42 -9.43
N LEU A 224 0.34 73.73 -8.53
CA LEU A 224 0.93 74.32 -7.35
C LEU A 224 2.02 75.34 -7.74
N GLU A 225 2.95 74.98 -8.63
CA GLU A 225 3.97 75.91 -9.14
C GLU A 225 3.33 77.15 -9.78
N ASN A 226 2.27 76.98 -10.58
CA ASN A 226 1.56 78.11 -11.18
C ASN A 226 0.93 79.04 -10.13
N LEU A 227 0.30 78.48 -9.09
CA LEU A 227 -0.30 79.25 -8.00
C LEU A 227 0.76 79.97 -7.15
N GLU A 228 1.93 79.36 -6.95
CA GLU A 228 3.06 80.01 -6.29
C GLU A 228 3.55 81.22 -7.08
N VAL A 229 3.73 81.09 -8.40
CA VAL A 229 4.10 82.20 -9.28
C VAL A 229 3.05 83.31 -9.28
N GLU A 230 1.76 82.97 -9.30
CA GLU A 230 0.66 83.94 -9.21
C GLU A 230 0.66 84.67 -7.86
N MET A 231 0.86 83.95 -6.77
CA MET A 231 0.98 84.54 -5.43
C MET A 231 2.16 85.50 -5.35
N GLU A 232 3.33 85.13 -5.84
CA GLU A 232 4.50 86.01 -5.89
C GLU A 232 4.26 87.26 -6.76
N PHE A 233 3.54 87.10 -7.86
CA PHE A 233 3.14 88.20 -8.73
C PHE A 233 2.19 89.18 -8.01
N LEU A 234 1.14 88.67 -7.37
CA LEU A 234 0.21 89.48 -6.59
C LEU A 234 0.90 90.18 -5.42
N GLN A 235 1.82 89.50 -4.72
CA GLN A 235 2.63 90.12 -3.68
C GLN A 235 3.52 91.25 -4.22
N ARG A 236 4.09 91.10 -5.42
CA ARG A 236 4.86 92.16 -6.08
C ARG A 236 3.98 93.36 -6.45
N ILE A 237 2.80 93.12 -7.02
CA ILE A 237 1.84 94.19 -7.35
C ILE A 237 1.40 94.92 -6.09
N HIS A 238 0.93 94.20 -5.05
CA HIS A 238 0.49 94.85 -3.82
C HIS A 238 1.60 95.67 -3.16
N LYS A 239 2.86 95.21 -3.18
CA LYS A 239 3.99 96.01 -2.70
C LYS A 239 4.15 97.30 -3.51
N GLN A 240 4.10 97.22 -4.84
CA GLN A 240 4.18 98.39 -5.71
C GLN A 240 3.01 99.37 -5.49
N GLU A 241 1.79 98.88 -5.38
CA GLU A 241 0.61 99.71 -5.09
C GLU A 241 0.72 100.41 -3.74
N ILE A 242 1.20 99.71 -2.70
CA ILE A 242 1.45 100.31 -1.39
C ILE A 242 2.50 101.42 -1.51
N ASP A 243 3.61 101.17 -2.21
CA ASP A 243 4.67 102.17 -2.42
C ASP A 243 4.15 103.41 -3.19
N GLU A 244 3.33 103.20 -4.22
CA GLU A 244 2.67 104.28 -4.98
C GLU A 244 1.68 105.08 -4.14
N LEU A 245 0.82 104.41 -3.36
CA LEU A 245 -0.12 105.07 -2.46
C LEU A 245 0.61 105.85 -1.36
N MET A 246 1.67 105.28 -0.79
CA MET A 246 2.53 105.99 0.15
C MET A 246 3.15 107.24 -0.49
N ALA A 247 3.65 107.14 -1.73
CA ALA A 247 4.18 108.29 -2.46
C ALA A 247 3.10 109.37 -2.70
N GLN A 248 1.87 108.98 -3.06
CA GLN A 248 0.73 109.91 -3.19
C GLN A 248 0.38 110.58 -1.86
N ILE A 249 0.39 109.85 -0.74
CA ILE A 249 0.17 110.41 0.61
C ILE A 249 1.26 111.44 0.92
N TYR A 250 2.54 111.13 0.72
CA TYR A 250 3.61 112.10 0.96
C TYR A 250 3.51 113.32 0.02
N GLN A 251 3.07 113.12 -1.22
CA GLN A 251 2.86 114.21 -2.18
C GLN A 251 1.64 115.09 -1.85
N THR A 252 0.59 114.54 -1.23
CA THR A 252 -0.59 115.30 -0.79
C THR A 252 -0.34 115.99 0.55
N VAL A 253 0.30 115.32 1.52
CA VAL A 253 0.72 115.94 2.80
C VAL A 253 1.69 117.10 2.57
N SER A 254 2.54 117.05 1.53
CA SER A 254 3.41 118.19 1.17
C SER A 254 2.72 119.32 0.39
N LYS A 255 1.50 119.12 -0.14
CA LYS A 255 0.69 120.15 -0.81
C LYS A 255 -0.40 120.75 0.08
N VAL A 256 -0.70 120.14 1.23
CA VAL A 256 -1.77 120.55 2.16
C VAL A 256 -1.20 121.32 3.36
N ASP A 257 -0.16 122.13 3.11
CA ASP A 257 0.31 123.15 4.06
C ASP A 257 -0.07 124.56 3.56
N VAL A 258 -1.30 124.71 3.04
CA VAL A 258 -1.90 126.03 2.77
C VAL A 258 -3.43 125.96 2.99
N ALA A 259 -3.84 126.57 4.11
CA ALA A 259 -5.14 127.15 4.45
C ALA A 259 -6.39 126.74 3.62
N PHE A 260 -7.22 125.88 4.19
CA PHE A 260 -8.63 125.77 3.80
C PHE A 260 -9.48 126.70 4.69
N ALA A 261 -9.97 127.79 4.11
CA ALA A 261 -11.00 128.62 4.72
C ALA A 261 -12.35 127.86 4.70
N LEU A 262 -13.08 127.90 5.81
CA LEU A 262 -14.41 127.30 5.94
C LEU A 262 -15.38 127.82 4.85
N PRO A 263 -15.96 126.95 4.02
CA PRO A 263 -17.00 127.35 3.05
C PRO A 263 -18.33 127.66 3.77
N ASP A 264 -18.96 128.76 3.37
CA ASP A 264 -20.25 129.26 3.87
C ASP A 264 -21.40 128.26 3.60
N LEU A 265 -21.83 127.57 4.66
CA LEU A 265 -22.88 126.55 4.67
C LEU A 265 -24.28 127.11 4.36
N ALA A 266 -24.47 128.44 4.41
CA ALA A 266 -25.77 129.07 4.23
C ALA A 266 -26.24 129.06 2.75
N SER A 267 -25.32 129.12 1.79
CA SER A 267 -25.64 129.03 0.36
C SER A 267 -26.02 127.61 -0.06
N ALA A 268 -25.30 126.60 0.45
CA ALA A 268 -25.58 125.20 0.16
C ALA A 268 -26.94 124.75 0.72
N LEU A 269 -27.34 125.24 1.90
CA LEU A 269 -28.66 124.97 2.47
C LEU A 269 -29.81 125.56 1.64
N LYS A 270 -29.63 126.75 1.04
CA LYS A 270 -30.63 127.36 0.15
C LYS A 270 -30.78 126.60 -1.17
N GLU A 271 -29.69 126.08 -1.70
CA GLU A 271 -29.70 125.29 -2.92
C GLU A 271 -30.37 123.92 -2.71
N ILE A 272 -30.08 123.26 -1.58
CA ILE A 272 -30.79 122.03 -1.16
C ILE A 272 -32.29 122.31 -1.02
N GLN A 273 -32.69 123.46 -0.46
CA GLN A 273 -34.10 123.82 -0.34
C GLN A 273 -34.79 123.99 -1.71
N SER A 274 -34.14 124.66 -2.68
CA SER A 274 -34.68 124.76 -4.04
C SER A 274 -34.73 123.43 -4.79
N GLN A 275 -33.76 122.55 -4.53
CA GLN A 275 -33.71 121.20 -5.09
C GLN A 275 -34.89 120.38 -4.58
N TYR A 276 -35.21 120.47 -3.28
CA TYR A 276 -36.38 119.82 -2.69
C TYR A 276 -37.70 120.34 -3.26
N ASP A 277 -37.84 121.66 -3.45
CA ASP A 277 -39.05 122.24 -4.06
C ASP A 277 -39.21 121.79 -5.54
N SER A 278 -38.10 121.63 -6.27
CA SER A 278 -38.12 121.12 -7.65
C SER A 278 -38.49 119.63 -7.73
N ILE A 279 -38.05 118.83 -6.75
CA ILE A 279 -38.35 117.40 -6.64
C ILE A 279 -39.82 117.19 -6.22
N ALA A 280 -40.35 118.04 -5.35
CA ALA A 280 -41.76 118.03 -4.97
C ALA A 280 -42.68 118.38 -6.15
N ALA A 281 -42.29 119.34 -6.98
CA ALA A 281 -43.00 119.69 -8.21
C ALA A 281 -42.97 118.55 -9.25
N ARG A 282 -41.82 117.87 -9.43
CA ARG A 282 -41.72 116.66 -10.28
C ARG A 282 -42.61 115.52 -9.78
N ASN A 283 -42.65 115.28 -8.47
CA ASN A 283 -43.51 114.23 -7.88
C ASN A 283 -45.01 114.47 -8.11
N LEU A 284 -45.45 115.73 -8.20
CA LEU A 284 -46.83 116.06 -8.57
C LEU A 284 -47.12 115.81 -10.06
N GLN A 285 -46.12 115.96 -10.92
CA GLN A 285 -46.24 115.73 -12.36
C GLN A 285 -46.15 114.23 -12.73
N ASP A 286 -45.30 113.45 -12.04
CA ASP A 286 -45.20 111.99 -12.18
C ASP A 286 -46.45 111.25 -11.66
N LYS A 287 -47.18 111.84 -10.69
CA LYS A 287 -48.51 111.33 -10.28
C LYS A 287 -49.60 111.51 -11.34
N ARG A 288 -49.36 112.29 -12.40
CA ARG A 288 -50.29 112.45 -13.53
C ARG A 288 -50.05 111.43 -14.67
N HIS A 289 -49.03 110.58 -14.54
CA HIS A 289 -48.70 109.47 -15.45
C HIS A 289 -49.00 108.07 -14.86
N VAL A 290 -50.01 107.92 -13.99
CA VAL A 290 -50.46 106.62 -13.44
C VAL A 290 -51.35 105.86 -14.45
N PHE A 291 -50.87 105.73 -15.68
CA PHE A 291 -51.41 104.88 -16.75
C PHE A 291 -50.21 104.53 -17.66
N PRO A 292 -49.19 103.80 -17.15
CA PRO A 292 -49.08 102.36 -17.45
C PRO A 292 -48.21 101.57 -16.43
N VAL A 293 -48.54 101.53 -15.13
CA VAL A 293 -47.73 100.78 -14.14
C VAL A 293 -48.04 99.27 -14.16
N ALA A 294 -49.22 98.86 -14.61
CA ALA A 294 -49.62 97.44 -14.63
C ALA A 294 -48.90 96.61 -15.72
N VAL A 295 -48.49 97.21 -16.84
CA VAL A 295 -47.88 96.49 -17.98
C VAL A 295 -46.40 96.16 -17.75
N PHE A 296 -45.68 97.00 -17.01
CA PHE A 296 -44.26 96.79 -16.72
C PHE A 296 -43.99 95.93 -15.47
N VAL A 297 -44.96 95.80 -14.57
CA VAL A 297 -44.80 95.10 -13.28
C VAL A 297 -45.15 93.60 -13.39
N LEU A 298 -46.10 93.23 -14.26
CA LEU A 298 -46.51 91.82 -14.48
C LEU A 298 -45.38 90.87 -14.93
N PRO A 299 -44.47 91.24 -15.86
CA PRO A 299 -43.37 90.37 -16.28
C PRO A 299 -42.38 90.09 -15.13
N TYR A 300 -42.12 91.08 -14.28
CA TYR A 300 -41.20 90.97 -13.15
C TYR A 300 -41.71 89.99 -12.08
N TYR A 301 -43.01 90.01 -11.78
CA TYR A 301 -43.61 89.03 -10.87
C TYR A 301 -43.62 87.61 -11.46
N GLN A 302 -43.83 87.47 -12.78
CA GLN A 302 -43.80 86.17 -13.44
C GLN A 302 -42.38 85.57 -13.52
N GLU A 303 -41.36 86.40 -13.78
CA GLU A 303 -39.96 85.99 -13.74
C GLU A 303 -39.52 85.59 -12.34
N MET A 304 -39.95 86.33 -11.32
CA MET A 304 -39.69 85.99 -9.91
C MET A 304 -40.37 84.67 -9.51
N ASP A 305 -41.63 84.47 -9.87
CA ASP A 305 -42.36 83.20 -9.61
C ASP A 305 -41.75 82.01 -10.36
N ALA A 306 -41.30 82.20 -11.60
CA ALA A 306 -40.61 81.18 -12.37
C ALA A 306 -39.27 80.82 -11.72
N TRP A 307 -38.51 81.82 -11.28
CA TRP A 307 -37.23 81.61 -10.59
C TRP A 307 -37.42 80.85 -9.27
N TYR A 308 -38.42 81.21 -8.46
CA TYR A 308 -38.74 80.47 -7.23
C TYR A 308 -39.16 79.03 -7.51
N LYS A 309 -40.00 78.79 -8.52
CA LYS A 309 -40.41 77.43 -8.92
C LYS A 309 -39.21 76.59 -9.37
N THR A 310 -38.32 77.16 -10.18
CA THR A 310 -37.09 76.48 -10.60
C THR A 310 -36.20 76.17 -9.40
N LYS A 311 -35.99 77.11 -8.48
CA LYS A 311 -35.19 76.86 -7.27
C LYS A 311 -35.79 75.78 -6.38
N PHE A 312 -37.10 75.75 -6.23
CA PHE A 312 -37.78 74.66 -5.50
C PHE A 312 -37.65 73.32 -6.23
N GLN A 313 -37.76 73.29 -7.56
CA GLN A 313 -37.55 72.08 -8.36
C GLN A 313 -36.10 71.58 -8.28
N ASP A 314 -35.11 72.47 -8.34
CA ASP A 314 -33.70 72.13 -8.20
C ASP A 314 -33.41 71.53 -6.82
N LEU A 315 -33.93 72.13 -5.76
CA LEU A 315 -33.81 71.59 -4.39
C LEU A 315 -34.53 70.25 -4.24
N ASN A 316 -35.72 70.10 -4.82
CA ASN A 316 -36.49 68.86 -4.74
C ASN A 316 -35.83 67.73 -5.55
N THR A 317 -35.27 68.03 -6.73
CA THR A 317 -34.51 67.05 -7.53
C THR A 317 -33.20 66.66 -6.87
N ALA A 318 -32.46 67.61 -6.27
CA ALA A 318 -31.28 67.31 -5.47
C ALA A 318 -31.62 66.42 -4.27
N SER A 319 -32.68 66.74 -3.53
CA SER A 319 -33.20 65.94 -2.42
C SER A 319 -33.58 64.52 -2.87
N SER A 320 -34.33 64.40 -3.99
CA SER A 320 -34.71 63.10 -4.54
C SER A 320 -33.50 62.27 -4.97
N ARG A 321 -32.46 62.87 -5.57
CA ARG A 321 -31.20 62.19 -5.90
C ARG A 321 -30.46 61.72 -4.66
N HIS A 322 -30.43 62.53 -3.59
CA HIS A 322 -29.84 62.11 -2.32
C HIS A 322 -30.59 60.93 -1.70
N VAL A 323 -31.92 60.95 -1.70
CA VAL A 323 -32.74 59.82 -1.21
C VAL A 323 -32.46 58.54 -2.02
N GLU A 324 -32.37 58.66 -3.35
CA GLU A 324 -32.07 57.53 -4.23
C GLU A 324 -30.64 56.99 -4.03
N SER A 325 -29.65 57.87 -3.85
CA SER A 325 -28.27 57.48 -3.53
C SER A 325 -28.19 56.75 -2.19
N VAL A 326 -28.86 57.27 -1.15
CA VAL A 326 -28.92 56.60 0.17
C VAL A 326 -29.62 55.25 0.07
N ARG A 327 -30.67 55.14 -0.77
CA ARG A 327 -31.34 53.87 -1.05
C ARG A 327 -30.40 52.87 -1.74
N GLY A 328 -29.65 53.30 -2.76
CA GLY A 328 -28.64 52.47 -3.44
C GLY A 328 -27.58 51.95 -2.47
N ILE A 329 -26.98 52.83 -1.67
CA ILE A 329 -25.99 52.43 -0.63
C ILE A 329 -26.60 51.43 0.36
N ARG A 330 -27.86 51.63 0.77
CA ARG A 330 -28.54 50.70 1.68
C ARG A 330 -28.77 49.33 1.04
N GLU A 331 -29.12 49.28 -0.25
CA GLU A 331 -29.28 48.04 -0.99
C GLU A 331 -27.93 47.30 -1.14
N GLU A 332 -26.83 48.01 -1.40
CA GLU A 332 -25.46 47.47 -1.42
C GLU A 332 -25.01 46.94 -0.05
N VAL A 333 -25.30 47.66 1.04
CA VAL A 333 -25.02 47.18 2.39
C VAL A 333 -25.78 45.87 2.68
N VAL A 334 -27.02 45.75 2.20
CA VAL A 334 -27.83 44.54 2.36
C VAL A 334 -27.30 43.40 1.49
N SER A 335 -26.85 43.65 0.26
CA SER A 335 -26.24 42.62 -0.60
C SER A 335 -24.94 42.11 0.00
N HIS A 336 -24.03 43.01 0.42
CA HIS A 336 -22.78 42.63 1.09
C HIS A 336 -23.03 41.84 2.38
N LYS A 337 -24.05 42.20 3.17
CA LYS A 337 -24.44 41.43 4.36
C LYS A 337 -24.90 40.01 4.00
N LYS A 338 -25.63 39.83 2.89
CA LYS A 338 -26.02 38.49 2.40
C LYS A 338 -24.80 37.70 1.93
N ASP A 339 -23.87 38.35 1.23
CA ASP A 339 -22.63 37.71 0.76
C ASP A 339 -21.77 37.25 1.92
N ILE A 340 -21.60 38.08 2.96
CA ILE A 340 -20.91 37.70 4.20
C ILE A 340 -21.58 36.48 4.83
N GLN A 341 -22.90 36.44 4.92
CA GLN A 341 -23.60 35.26 5.46
C GLN A 341 -23.44 34.02 4.59
N ASN A 342 -23.45 34.17 3.26
CA ASN A 342 -23.21 33.06 2.35
C ASN A 342 -21.77 32.52 2.52
N LYS A 343 -20.78 33.40 2.58
CA LYS A 343 -19.38 33.04 2.82
C LYS A 343 -19.17 32.39 4.19
N GLN A 344 -19.88 32.84 5.22
CA GLN A 344 -19.87 32.18 6.53
C GLN A 344 -20.41 30.75 6.45
N ARG A 345 -21.54 30.53 5.76
CA ARG A 345 -22.09 29.17 5.58
C ARG A 345 -21.16 28.27 4.76
N GLU A 346 -20.51 28.82 3.72
CA GLU A 346 -19.50 28.10 2.94
C GLU A 346 -18.33 27.69 3.84
N LEU A 347 -17.80 28.60 4.66
CA LEU A 347 -16.76 28.32 5.66
C LEU A 347 -17.17 27.24 6.64
N ASP A 348 -18.37 27.34 7.23
CA ASP A 348 -18.87 26.35 8.18
C ASP A 348 -19.04 24.96 7.52
N SER A 349 -19.51 24.92 6.27
CA SER A 349 -19.65 23.68 5.50
C SER A 349 -18.30 23.04 5.16
N LEU A 350 -17.30 23.87 4.82
CA LEU A 350 -15.95 23.41 4.52
C LEU A 350 -15.25 22.94 5.80
N ASN A 351 -15.46 23.63 6.92
CA ASN A 351 -14.93 23.23 8.23
C ASN A 351 -15.53 21.89 8.67
N THR A 352 -16.84 21.69 8.48
CA THR A 352 -17.50 20.39 8.74
C THR A 352 -16.89 19.28 7.88
N ARG A 353 -16.64 19.54 6.59
CA ARG A 353 -15.98 18.58 5.70
C ARG A 353 -14.55 18.29 6.14
N TYR A 354 -13.80 19.31 6.54
CA TYR A 354 -12.44 19.18 7.07
C TYR A 354 -12.42 18.31 8.34
N GLU A 355 -13.31 18.57 9.30
CA GLU A 355 -13.46 17.76 10.52
C GLU A 355 -13.82 16.30 10.19
N SER A 356 -14.73 16.08 9.24
CA SER A 356 -15.10 14.72 8.81
C SER A 356 -13.93 13.97 8.18
N LEU A 357 -13.08 14.67 7.41
CA LEU A 357 -11.91 14.08 6.79
C LEU A 357 -10.83 13.76 7.83
N LEU A 358 -10.62 14.65 8.81
CA LEU A 358 -9.74 14.37 9.95
C LEU A 358 -10.22 13.17 10.76
N ALA A 359 -11.53 13.04 10.99
CA ALA A 359 -12.10 11.86 11.65
C ALA A 359 -11.83 10.58 10.85
N GLN A 360 -12.03 10.59 9.53
CA GLN A 360 -11.70 9.44 8.67
C GLN A 360 -10.21 9.08 8.70
N ILE A 361 -9.31 10.07 8.75
CA ILE A 361 -7.88 9.82 8.87
C ILE A 361 -7.57 9.12 10.20
N ARG A 362 -8.14 9.60 11.32
CA ARG A 362 -7.96 8.96 12.64
C ARG A 362 -8.51 7.53 12.65
N ASP A 363 -9.72 7.31 12.13
CA ASP A 363 -10.32 5.98 12.05
C ASP A 363 -9.48 5.01 11.23
N ASN A 364 -8.91 5.48 10.11
CA ASN A 364 -8.02 4.65 9.29
C ASN A 364 -6.69 4.38 9.99
N GLN A 365 -6.10 5.36 10.68
CA GLN A 365 -4.91 5.15 11.51
C GLN A 365 -5.17 4.12 12.62
N GLU A 366 -6.31 4.17 13.30
CA GLU A 366 -6.68 3.18 14.32
C GLU A 366 -6.88 1.78 13.72
N LYS A 367 -7.46 1.67 12.52
CA LYS A 367 -7.59 0.38 11.82
C LYS A 367 -6.23 -0.21 11.50
N TYR A 368 -5.33 0.57 10.89
CA TYR A 368 -3.98 0.10 10.58
C TYR A 368 -3.19 -0.27 11.83
N ARG A 369 -3.33 0.51 12.91
CA ARG A 369 -2.72 0.16 14.20
C ARG A 369 -3.23 -1.18 14.73
N LYS A 370 -4.54 -1.45 14.66
CA LYS A 370 -5.11 -2.74 15.06
C LYS A 370 -4.61 -3.88 14.19
N GLU A 371 -4.54 -3.70 12.88
CA GLU A 371 -4.00 -4.68 11.95
C GLU A 371 -2.51 -4.98 12.24
N GLU A 372 -1.73 -3.95 12.57
CA GLU A 372 -0.33 -4.08 12.99
C GLU A 372 -0.21 -4.87 14.31
N ASP A 373 -1.01 -4.53 15.32
CA ASP A 373 -1.05 -5.22 16.61
C ASP A 373 -1.45 -6.71 16.43
N GLU A 374 -2.43 -7.00 15.55
CA GLU A 374 -2.85 -8.37 15.22
C GLU A 374 -1.75 -9.18 14.51
N LEU A 375 -1.06 -8.57 13.53
CA LEU A 375 0.06 -9.19 12.85
C LEU A 375 1.23 -9.44 13.81
N GLN A 376 1.52 -8.50 14.71
CA GLN A 376 2.56 -8.64 15.72
C GLN A 376 2.23 -9.79 16.68
N ALA A 377 0.99 -9.87 17.16
CA ALA A 377 0.53 -11.00 17.98
C ALA A 377 0.65 -12.34 17.23
N ARG A 378 0.36 -12.37 15.92
CA ARG A 378 0.53 -13.59 15.11
C ARG A 378 2.00 -13.99 14.97
N ILE A 379 2.89 -13.03 14.79
CA ILE A 379 4.35 -13.26 14.74
C ILE A 379 4.83 -13.82 16.08
N GLU A 380 4.38 -13.26 17.20
CA GLU A 380 4.73 -13.74 18.54
C GLU A 380 4.24 -15.17 18.79
N ALA A 381 3.01 -15.49 18.39
CA ALA A 381 2.46 -16.84 18.46
C ALA A 381 3.31 -17.84 17.64
N LEU A 382 3.66 -17.50 16.40
CA LEU A 382 4.52 -18.34 15.56
C LEU A 382 5.94 -18.50 16.14
N LYS A 383 6.52 -17.44 16.71
CA LYS A 383 7.81 -17.51 17.41
C LYS A 383 7.74 -18.46 18.61
N LEU A 384 6.64 -18.44 19.36
CA LEU A 384 6.41 -19.34 20.49
C LEU A 384 6.24 -20.79 20.01
N GLU A 385 5.42 -21.04 18.99
CA GLU A 385 5.30 -22.37 18.37
C GLU A 385 6.66 -22.92 17.92
N MET A 386 7.47 -22.10 17.25
CA MET A 386 8.83 -22.46 16.83
C MET A 386 9.73 -22.82 18.02
N LYS A 387 9.67 -22.07 19.12
CA LYS A 387 10.41 -22.41 20.36
C LYS A 387 9.96 -23.77 20.91
N THR A 388 8.66 -24.01 21.02
CA THR A 388 8.14 -25.29 21.53
C THR A 388 8.53 -26.48 20.66
N VAL A 389 8.57 -26.32 19.32
CA VAL A 389 9.01 -27.39 18.41
C VAL A 389 10.51 -27.64 18.57
N LYS A 390 11.34 -26.61 18.73
CA LYS A 390 12.78 -26.77 19.02
C LYS A 390 13.01 -27.52 20.33
N GLU A 391 12.26 -27.20 21.38
CA GLU A 391 12.33 -27.90 22.67
C GLU A 391 11.94 -29.38 22.53
N LYS A 392 10.85 -29.67 21.79
CA LYS A 392 10.44 -31.06 21.50
C LYS A 392 11.51 -31.83 20.73
N ILE A 393 12.13 -31.21 19.72
CA ILE A 393 13.23 -31.84 18.97
C ILE A 393 14.42 -32.13 19.89
N ALA A 394 14.79 -31.18 20.76
CA ALA A 394 15.88 -31.38 21.71
C ALA A 394 15.58 -32.53 22.70
N LEU A 395 14.35 -32.65 23.18
CA LEU A 395 13.91 -33.77 24.02
C LEU A 395 14.00 -35.10 23.26
N MET A 396 13.47 -35.17 22.03
CA MET A 396 13.55 -36.38 21.21
C MET A 396 15.01 -36.80 20.95
N LEU A 397 15.90 -35.85 20.66
CA LEU A 397 17.33 -36.14 20.48
C LEU A 397 17.96 -36.75 21.73
N LYS A 398 17.59 -36.25 22.91
CA LYS A 398 18.05 -36.81 24.19
C LYS A 398 17.53 -38.25 24.39
N GLU A 399 16.24 -38.49 24.15
CA GLU A 399 15.64 -39.82 24.24
C GLU A 399 16.31 -40.81 23.26
N TYR A 400 16.63 -40.38 22.04
CA TYR A 400 17.37 -41.20 21.07
C TYR A 400 18.79 -41.51 21.55
N GLN A 401 19.50 -40.54 22.14
CA GLN A 401 20.83 -40.76 22.71
C GLN A 401 20.78 -41.76 23.87
N ASP A 402 19.78 -41.64 24.75
CA ASP A 402 19.61 -42.56 25.88
C ASP A 402 19.30 -43.99 25.39
N LEU A 403 18.44 -44.13 24.37
CA LEU A 403 18.16 -45.43 23.76
C LEU A 403 19.39 -46.03 23.07
N LEU A 404 20.19 -45.19 22.39
CA LEU A 404 21.45 -45.61 21.79
C LEU A 404 22.44 -46.10 22.86
N ASN A 405 22.53 -45.40 23.99
CA ASN A 405 23.38 -45.80 25.11
C ASN A 405 22.96 -47.17 25.66
N VAL A 406 21.65 -47.42 25.85
CA VAL A 406 21.12 -48.73 26.27
C VAL A 406 21.45 -49.81 25.23
N LYS A 407 21.28 -49.52 23.94
CA LYS A 407 21.60 -50.45 22.85
C LYS A 407 23.10 -50.80 22.84
N MET A 408 23.98 -49.84 23.06
CA MET A 408 25.42 -50.10 23.19
C MET A 408 25.75 -50.95 24.42
N ALA A 409 25.11 -50.70 25.56
CA ALA A 409 25.28 -51.52 26.75
C ALA A 409 24.84 -52.98 26.52
N LEU A 410 23.69 -53.18 25.88
CA LEU A 410 23.21 -54.51 25.49
C LEU A 410 24.14 -55.19 24.46
N GLU A 411 24.70 -54.45 23.51
CA GLU A 411 25.71 -54.99 22.58
C GLU A 411 26.96 -55.48 23.33
N ILE A 412 27.42 -54.72 24.33
CA ILE A 412 28.52 -55.13 25.21
C ILE A 412 28.11 -56.41 25.96
N GLU A 413 26.94 -56.48 26.58
CA GLU A 413 26.45 -57.69 27.27
C GLU A 413 26.36 -58.91 26.33
N ILE A 414 25.85 -58.75 25.11
CA ILE A 414 25.79 -59.84 24.13
C ILE A 414 27.21 -60.31 23.79
N THR A 415 28.17 -59.39 23.60
CA THR A 415 29.56 -59.77 23.32
C THR A 415 30.23 -60.46 24.49
N THR A 416 29.92 -60.09 25.74
CA THR A 416 30.45 -60.77 26.92
C THR A 416 29.82 -62.15 27.08
N TYR A 417 28.50 -62.30 26.92
CA TYR A 417 27.83 -63.60 26.92
C TYR A 417 28.36 -64.52 25.82
N ARG A 418 28.57 -64.01 24.60
CA ARG A 418 29.20 -64.80 23.51
C ARG A 418 30.59 -65.31 23.89
N LYS A 419 31.45 -64.47 24.47
CA LYS A 419 32.78 -64.87 24.93
C LYS A 419 32.75 -65.92 26.03
N LEU A 420 31.80 -65.83 26.96
CA LEU A 420 31.58 -66.84 28.01
C LEU A 420 31.16 -68.19 27.41
N ILE A 421 30.24 -68.18 26.44
CA ILE A 421 29.79 -69.39 25.75
C ILE A 421 30.94 -69.98 24.92
N GLU A 422 31.67 -69.18 24.15
CA GLU A 422 32.85 -69.64 23.41
C GLU A 422 33.94 -70.21 24.35
N GLY A 423 34.08 -69.64 25.55
CA GLY A 423 34.94 -70.19 26.61
C GLY A 423 34.46 -71.55 27.13
N GLU A 424 33.16 -71.76 27.31
CA GLU A 424 32.61 -73.05 27.70
C GLU A 424 32.67 -74.08 26.55
N ASP A 425 32.36 -73.67 25.31
CA ASP A 425 32.45 -74.52 24.13
C ASP A 425 33.89 -74.97 23.89
N THR A 426 34.89 -74.12 24.11
CA THR A 426 36.31 -74.52 24.04
C THR A 426 36.70 -75.49 25.16
N ARG A 427 36.21 -75.30 26.39
CA ARG A 427 36.40 -76.26 27.50
C ARG A 427 35.73 -77.60 27.22
N LEU A 428 34.48 -77.60 26.76
CA LEU A 428 33.72 -78.80 26.41
C LEU A 428 34.33 -79.50 25.20
N SER A 429 34.73 -78.77 24.15
CA SER A 429 35.40 -79.32 22.99
C SER A 429 36.74 -79.98 23.38
N THR A 430 37.51 -79.34 24.28
CA THR A 430 38.74 -79.94 24.85
C THR A 430 38.44 -81.21 25.65
N MET A 431 37.35 -81.23 26.44
CA MET A 431 36.93 -82.39 27.22
C MET A 431 36.41 -83.54 26.33
N VAL A 432 35.66 -83.22 25.27
CA VAL A 432 35.16 -84.18 24.27
C VAL A 432 36.31 -84.73 23.41
N GLN A 433 37.30 -83.91 23.04
CA GLN A 433 38.55 -84.39 22.43
C GLN A 433 39.36 -85.26 23.40
N GLY A 434 39.38 -84.91 24.70
CA GLY A 434 39.96 -85.76 25.74
C GLY A 434 39.25 -87.11 25.92
N MET A 435 37.92 -87.14 25.77
CA MET A 435 37.12 -88.38 25.79
C MET A 435 37.23 -89.16 24.47
N SER A 436 37.43 -88.49 23.33
CA SER A 436 37.66 -89.12 22.02
C SER A 436 39.03 -89.83 21.91
N LEU A 437 39.98 -89.53 22.81
CA LEU A 437 41.26 -90.24 22.91
C LEU A 437 41.19 -91.53 23.76
N MET A 438 40.05 -91.83 24.38
CA MET A 438 39.85 -93.00 25.25
C MET A 438 38.83 -94.02 24.70
N SER A 439 38.43 -93.90 23.43
CA SER A 439 37.57 -94.87 22.74
C SER A 439 37.94 -94.95 21.27
N THR A 440 38.90 -95.79 20.91
CA THR A 440 38.95 -96.55 19.63
C THR A 440 40.23 -97.38 19.56
N SER A 441 40.15 -98.59 20.11
CA SER A 441 40.97 -99.71 19.67
C SER A 441 40.04 -100.74 19.02
N PHE A 442 40.49 -101.27 17.88
CA PHE A 442 39.97 -102.40 17.09
C PHE A 442 39.24 -102.10 15.74
N SER A 443 40.05 -102.16 14.67
CA SER A 443 39.91 -102.93 13.42
C SER A 443 38.67 -102.81 12.51
N GLY A 444 38.90 -102.55 11.22
CA GLY A 444 38.01 -103.02 10.16
C GLY A 444 38.08 -102.25 8.83
N SER A 445 39.03 -102.61 7.98
CA SER A 445 39.16 -102.17 6.58
C SER A 445 37.97 -102.58 5.70
N LEU A 446 37.48 -101.68 4.84
CA LEU A 446 37.21 -102.00 3.43
C LEU A 446 37.20 -100.73 2.56
N SER A 447 38.05 -100.75 1.53
CA SER A 447 38.29 -99.71 0.55
C SER A 447 37.35 -99.83 -0.65
N THR A 448 36.85 -98.72 -1.19
CA THR A 448 36.59 -98.59 -2.63
C THR A 448 37.06 -97.21 -3.11
N SER A 449 38.01 -97.29 -4.03
CA SER A 449 38.80 -96.26 -4.70
C SER A 449 38.09 -95.58 -5.87
N SER A 450 38.36 -94.29 -6.08
CA SER A 450 38.56 -93.55 -7.35
C SER A 450 38.49 -92.04 -7.07
N ALA A 451 39.30 -91.12 -7.56
CA ALA A 451 40.54 -91.14 -8.32
C ALA A 451 41.20 -89.75 -8.15
N MET A 452 42.46 -89.76 -7.71
CA MET A 452 43.63 -88.97 -8.13
C MET A 452 43.41 -87.84 -9.17
N VAL A 453 43.96 -86.64 -8.90
CA VAL A 453 45.12 -86.07 -9.62
C VAL A 453 45.66 -84.83 -8.86
N THR A 454 46.99 -84.84 -8.74
CA THR A 454 48.00 -83.86 -8.31
C THR A 454 47.70 -82.41 -8.72
N GLY A 455 47.96 -81.34 -7.95
CA GLY A 455 49.14 -81.03 -7.16
C GLY A 455 50.10 -80.16 -8.00
N THR A 456 50.13 -78.83 -7.77
CA THR A 456 51.33 -77.97 -7.95
C THR A 456 51.10 -76.59 -7.33
N LEU A 457 52.03 -76.21 -6.47
CA LEU A 457 52.29 -74.87 -5.95
C LEU A 457 53.27 -74.15 -6.89
N ALA A 458 52.97 -72.92 -7.29
CA ALA A 458 53.89 -71.89 -7.83
C ALA A 458 53.11 -70.57 -7.69
N GLU A 459 53.41 -69.67 -6.74
CA GLU A 459 54.50 -68.69 -6.72
C GLU A 459 54.58 -67.79 -7.96
N LEU A 460 54.72 -66.47 -7.70
CA LEU A 460 54.75 -65.29 -8.58
C LEU A 460 53.37 -64.64 -8.81
N ALA A 461 53.13 -63.36 -8.55
CA ALA A 461 53.96 -62.25 -8.09
C ALA A 461 53.03 -61.12 -7.60
N GLY A 462 53.46 -60.30 -6.64
CA GLY A 462 52.75 -59.07 -6.28
C GLY A 462 52.86 -58.67 -4.81
N GLY A 463 54.07 -58.64 -4.26
CA GLY A 463 54.36 -57.96 -3.01
C GLY A 463 54.38 -56.43 -3.15
N PRO A 464 54.45 -55.69 -2.03
CA PRO A 464 53.59 -54.55 -1.75
C PRO A 464 54.33 -53.20 -1.67
N THR A 465 53.68 -52.13 -2.10
CA THR A 465 54.11 -50.72 -1.92
C THR A 465 52.93 -49.86 -2.39
N THR A 466 52.40 -48.82 -1.75
CA THR A 466 52.85 -47.92 -0.68
C THR A 466 51.61 -47.12 -0.21
N VAL A 467 51.37 -46.93 1.08
CA VAL A 467 51.07 -45.57 1.57
C VAL A 467 51.66 -45.42 2.96
N SER A 468 52.79 -44.73 2.98
CA SER A 468 53.51 -44.25 4.14
C SER A 468 52.71 -43.18 4.88
N PHE A 469 52.47 -43.41 6.16
CA PHE A 469 52.35 -42.36 7.16
C PHE A 469 53.75 -41.78 7.43
N LYS A 470 53.91 -40.46 7.35
CA LYS A 470 54.93 -39.71 8.09
C LYS A 470 54.37 -38.32 8.47
N PRO A 471 54.45 -37.91 9.75
CA PRO A 471 53.96 -36.64 10.25
C PRO A 471 55.14 -35.64 10.50
N PRO A 472 54.98 -34.56 11.30
CA PRO A 472 55.12 -33.14 10.92
C PRO A 472 56.45 -32.54 11.46
N PRO A 473 56.69 -31.21 11.53
CA PRO A 473 56.12 -30.42 12.64
C PRO A 473 55.95 -28.89 12.42
N SER A 474 55.18 -28.30 13.34
CA SER A 474 55.38 -26.98 13.99
C SER A 474 55.34 -25.71 13.11
N SER A 475 54.66 -24.64 13.49
CA SER A 475 54.67 -24.05 14.84
C SER A 475 53.36 -23.30 15.14
N ASN A 476 52.67 -23.72 16.19
CA ASN A 476 52.53 -23.03 17.48
C ASN A 476 51.23 -22.23 17.60
N GLY A 477 50.33 -22.83 18.36
CA GLY A 477 49.27 -22.13 19.06
C GLY A 477 49.80 -21.42 20.31
N ASN A 478 49.06 -20.39 20.67
CA ASN A 478 48.82 -19.81 21.99
C ASN A 478 48.08 -18.51 21.70
N GLN A 479 47.11 -18.03 22.45
CA GLN A 479 46.33 -18.50 23.58
C GLN A 479 45.06 -17.63 23.51
N GLY A 480 44.00 -18.00 24.24
CA GLY A 480 42.87 -17.10 24.39
C GLY A 480 43.33 -15.76 24.98
N THR A 481 43.00 -14.69 24.27
CA THR A 481 42.74 -13.36 24.82
C THR A 481 41.60 -12.79 23.98
N THR A 482 40.48 -12.55 24.65
CA THR A 482 39.60 -11.42 24.43
C THR A 482 40.37 -10.26 23.82
N GLU A 483 39.94 -9.76 22.65
CA GLU A 483 40.07 -8.37 22.23
C GLU A 483 39.32 -8.19 20.91
N GLU A 484 38.28 -7.37 20.98
CA GLU A 484 37.52 -6.81 19.88
C GLU A 484 38.45 -6.07 18.92
N PHE A 485 38.28 -6.26 17.61
CA PHE A 485 38.64 -5.23 16.63
C PHE A 485 37.61 -5.24 15.52
N GLU A 486 36.63 -4.36 15.69
CA GLU A 486 35.77 -3.88 14.63
C GLU A 486 36.59 -3.30 13.49
N GLN A 487 36.26 -3.72 12.27
CA GLN A 487 36.72 -3.01 11.09
C GLN A 487 35.82 -1.78 10.90
N ALA A 488 36.23 -0.65 11.49
CA ALA A 488 35.60 0.65 11.30
C ALA A 488 35.54 1.00 9.80
N VAL A 489 34.34 1.13 9.25
CA VAL A 489 34.13 1.68 7.92
C VAL A 489 34.11 3.21 8.05
N GLU A 490 35.20 3.86 7.66
CA GLU A 490 35.24 5.33 7.53
C GLU A 490 34.29 5.78 6.41
N LEU A 491 33.26 6.55 6.76
CA LEU A 491 32.40 7.22 5.78
C LEU A 491 32.86 8.68 5.63
N THR A 492 33.37 9.03 4.44
CA THR A 492 33.70 10.42 4.08
C THR A 492 32.56 11.04 3.30
N GLU A 493 31.86 12.02 3.87
CA GLU A 493 30.86 12.82 3.16
C GLU A 493 31.46 14.17 2.75
N ARG A 494 31.29 14.54 1.47
CA ARG A 494 31.60 15.88 0.95
C ARG A 494 30.31 16.70 0.90
N LYS A 495 30.26 17.81 1.65
CA LYS A 495 29.12 18.73 1.62
C LYS A 495 29.58 20.13 1.21
N THR A 496 28.90 20.70 0.21
CA THR A 496 29.07 22.08 -0.24
C THR A 496 28.14 22.99 0.58
N VAL A 497 28.70 23.96 1.31
CA VAL A 497 27.90 24.90 2.11
C VAL A 497 27.95 26.29 1.49
N LEU A 498 26.78 26.89 1.28
CA LEU A 498 26.63 28.27 0.83
C LEU A 498 26.79 29.20 2.03
N ILE A 499 27.84 30.01 2.06
CA ILE A 499 28.17 30.83 3.24
C ILE A 499 27.50 32.20 3.18
N ARG A 500 27.38 32.78 1.98
CA ARG A 500 26.67 34.05 1.78
C ARG A 500 26.21 34.23 0.33
N THR A 501 25.10 34.93 0.17
CA THR A 501 24.67 35.56 -1.09
C THR A 501 24.65 37.06 -0.87
N VAL A 502 25.48 37.80 -1.60
CA VAL A 502 25.46 39.27 -1.58
C VAL A 502 24.84 39.73 -2.90
N LYS A 503 23.81 40.56 -2.82
CA LYS A 503 23.29 41.31 -3.98
C LYS A 503 24.07 42.62 -4.04
N THR A 504 24.76 42.85 -5.15
CA THR A 504 25.34 44.17 -5.47
C THR A 504 24.31 45.03 -6.19
N ASP A 505 24.49 46.35 -6.19
CA ASP A 505 23.54 47.34 -6.72
C ASP A 505 23.22 47.21 -8.23
N GLU A 506 23.87 46.28 -8.93
CA GLU A 506 23.65 45.94 -10.34
C GLU A 506 22.87 44.62 -10.56
N ASP A 507 22.18 44.09 -9.53
CA ASP A 507 21.36 42.86 -9.59
C ASP A 507 22.12 41.57 -9.97
N ILE A 508 23.45 41.57 -9.90
CA ILE A 508 24.29 40.38 -10.08
C ILE A 508 24.43 39.67 -8.71
N VAL A 509 23.91 38.43 -8.63
CA VAL A 509 24.03 37.60 -7.41
C VAL A 509 25.37 36.88 -7.40
N GLN A 510 26.32 37.34 -6.57
CA GLN A 510 27.53 36.57 -6.28
C GLN A 510 27.28 35.57 -5.14
N LYS A 511 27.59 34.30 -5.39
CA LYS A 511 27.46 33.20 -4.42
C LYS A 511 28.85 32.73 -3.99
N ASP A 512 29.14 32.81 -2.70
CA ASP A 512 30.39 32.33 -2.09
C ASP A 512 30.10 30.93 -1.48
N THR A 513 30.66 29.88 -2.07
CA THR A 513 30.51 28.49 -1.60
C THR A 513 31.84 27.92 -1.14
N GLN A 514 31.89 27.33 0.05
CA GLN A 514 33.07 26.60 0.54
C GLN A 514 32.75 25.10 0.60
N GLU A 515 33.65 24.28 0.07
CA GLU A 515 33.59 22.82 0.22
C GLU A 515 34.27 22.43 1.53
N ARG A 516 33.58 21.66 2.38
CA ARG A 516 34.18 21.04 3.56
C ARG A 516 34.00 19.52 3.47
N THR A 517 35.11 18.81 3.65
CA THR A 517 35.12 17.35 3.73
C THR A 517 35.10 16.99 5.20
N ILE A 518 34.10 16.23 5.65
CA ILE A 518 34.00 15.75 7.03
C ILE A 518 34.22 14.24 7.01
N THR A 519 35.26 13.79 7.70
CA THR A 519 35.58 12.38 7.95
C THR A 519 34.90 11.98 9.25
N ILE A 520 33.89 11.11 9.19
CA ILE A 520 33.25 10.58 10.40
C ILE A 520 33.81 9.16 10.61
N SER A 521 34.75 9.04 11.53
CA SER A 521 35.21 7.75 12.06
C SER A 521 34.21 7.30 13.13
N GLY A 522 33.43 6.26 12.86
CA GLY A 522 32.59 5.62 13.86
C GLY A 522 33.48 4.84 14.83
N ALA A 523 33.53 5.28 16.09
CA ALA A 523 33.85 4.39 17.20
C ALA A 523 32.53 3.72 17.60
N ALA A 524 32.47 2.39 17.58
CA ALA A 524 31.43 1.73 18.35
C ALA A 524 31.85 1.75 19.82
N ASP A 525 30.94 2.22 20.67
CA ASP A 525 30.97 1.93 22.10
C ASP A 525 30.00 0.75 22.33
N GLU A 526 30.55 -0.45 22.39
CA GLU A 526 30.14 -1.57 23.24
C GLU A 526 31.40 -1.83 24.12
N THR A 527 31.45 -1.98 25.45
CA THR A 527 30.56 -2.40 26.55
C THR A 527 31.15 -1.94 27.90
N GLU A 528 30.41 -2.10 29.02
CA GLU A 528 30.85 -2.66 30.34
C GLU A 528 30.09 -2.07 31.56
N ASP A 529 29.01 -2.75 31.99
CA ASP A 529 28.81 -3.35 33.34
C ASP A 529 27.44 -4.03 33.47
#